data_AF-A0A414EME2-F1
#
_entry.id   AF-A0A414EME2-F1
#
_cell.length_a   1.000
_cell.length_b   1.000
_cell.length_c   1.000
_cell.angle_alpha   90.00
_cell.angle_beta   90.00
_cell.angle_gamma   90.00
#
_symmetry.space_group_name_H-M   'P 1'
#
loop_
_entity.id
_entity.type
_entity.pdbx_description
1 polymer ?
#
loop_
_entity_poly.entity_id
_entity_poly.type
_entity_poly.pdbx_seq_one_letter_code
_entity_poly.pdbx_strand_id
1 'polypeptide(L)'
;MEPEVMSQTALDQLVCSEQSQMLKALIPYTSSQSQQFFALYAKLMELQNTVALFRGGQNDVQICSLKGETDPLEMLEDIRKFSYGKSRHQLDQIKDILVMIQLLKTINE
;
A
#
# COMPACT_ATOMS: atom_id res chain seq x y z
N MET A 1 20.01 12.68 7.04
CA MET A 1 19.09 11.71 6.41
C MET A 1 17.72 12.30 6.53
N GLU A 2 17.15 12.79 5.43
CA GLU A 2 15.74 13.18 5.43
C GLU A 2 14.91 11.93 5.72
N PRO A 3 13.90 11.99 6.61
CA PRO A 3 13.03 10.85 6.83
C PRO A 3 12.37 10.50 5.50
N GLU A 4 12.60 9.29 4.99
CA GLU A 4 11.87 8.79 3.82
C GLU A 4 10.39 8.68 4.23
N VAL A 5 9.60 9.69 3.86
CA VAL A 5 8.16 9.71 4.10
C VAL A 5 7.55 8.60 3.24
N MET A 6 7.21 7.48 3.87
CA MET A 6 6.50 6.40 3.19
C MET A 6 5.14 6.91 2.73
N SER A 7 4.89 6.82 1.43
CA SER A 7 3.62 7.23 0.83
C SER A 7 2.50 6.27 1.23
N GLN A 8 1.29 6.80 1.40
CA GLN A 8 0.10 5.98 1.71
C GLN A 8 -0.39 5.22 0.48
N THR A 9 -0.68 3.93 0.64
CA THR A 9 -1.28 3.11 -0.42
C THR A 9 -2.76 3.45 -0.60
N ALA A 10 -3.35 2.99 -1.72
CA ALA A 10 -4.80 3.13 -1.93
C ALA A 10 -5.60 2.47 -0.79
N LEU A 11 -5.13 1.32 -0.29
CA LEU A 11 -5.76 0.66 0.86
C LEU A 11 -5.70 1.54 2.11
N ASP A 12 -4.54 2.14 2.41
CA ASP A 12 -4.37 3.02 3.57
C ASP A 12 -5.33 4.23 3.51
N GLN A 13 -5.53 4.80 2.33
CA GLN A 13 -6.46 5.92 2.10
C GLN A 13 -7.92 5.54 2.35
N LEU A 14 -8.29 4.28 2.10
CA LEU A 14 -9.65 3.79 2.28
C LEU A 14 -9.96 3.40 3.73
N VAL A 15 -8.96 2.93 4.47
CA VAL A 15 -9.15 2.42 5.85
C VAL A 15 -8.80 3.46 6.92
N CYS A 16 -8.06 4.51 6.57
CA CYS A 16 -7.75 5.62 7.47
C CYS A 16 -8.66 6.83 7.22
N SER A 17 -9.27 7.36 8.27
CA SER A 17 -9.97 8.66 8.23
C SER A 17 -9.11 9.80 8.77
N GLU A 18 -9.53 11.04 8.51
CA GLU A 18 -8.91 12.25 9.08
C GLU A 18 -8.83 12.17 10.62
N GLN A 19 -9.90 11.71 11.28
CA GLN A 19 -9.95 11.58 12.73
C GLN A 19 -8.96 10.52 13.25
N SER A 20 -8.74 9.44 12.49
CA SER A 20 -7.72 8.43 12.82
C SER A 20 -6.31 9.02 12.73
N GLN A 21 -6.05 9.87 11.72
CA GLN A 21 -4.77 10.57 11.59
C GLN A 21 -4.55 11.61 12.70
N MET A 22 -5.59 12.37 13.06
CA MET A 22 -5.54 13.30 14.21
C MET A 22 -5.24 12.55 15.51
N LEU A 23 -5.88 11.41 15.74
CA LEU A 23 -5.61 10.57 16.91
C LEU A 23 -4.15 10.09 16.91
N LYS A 24 -3.64 9.58 15.78
CA LYS A 24 -2.24 9.14 15.67
C LYS A 24 -1.24 10.27 15.91
N ALA A 25 -1.53 11.47 15.41
CA ALA A 25 -0.70 12.65 15.61
C ALA A 25 -0.65 13.09 17.07
N LEU A 26 -1.69 12.80 17.86
CA LEU A 26 -1.74 13.07 19.29
C LEU A 26 -0.85 12.11 20.11
N ILE A 27 -0.67 10.86 19.66
CA ILE A 27 0.01 9.78 20.39
C ILE A 27 1.36 10.21 20.99
N PRO A 28 2.28 10.88 20.25
CA PRO A 28 3.59 11.30 20.79
C PRO A 28 3.53 12.26 21.98
N TYR A 29 2.39 12.93 22.19
CA TYR A 29 2.19 13.92 23.26
C TYR A 29 1.48 13.34 24.49
N THR A 30 1.22 12.03 24.51
CA THR A 30 0.50 11.36 25.61
C THR A 30 1.45 10.62 26.56
N SER A 31 0.99 10.28 27.76
CA SER A 31 1.76 9.45 28.71
C SER A 31 1.99 8.04 28.16
N SER A 32 3.02 7.33 28.62
CA SER A 32 3.37 6.00 28.09
C SER A 32 2.22 4.99 28.10
N GLN A 33 1.35 5.04 29.11
CA GLN A 33 0.18 4.16 29.21
C GLN A 33 -0.90 4.53 28.18
N SER A 34 -1.21 5.82 28.06
CA SER A 34 -2.18 6.34 27.07
C SER A 34 -1.67 6.17 25.64
N GLN A 35 -0.36 6.29 25.41
CA GLN A 35 0.28 6.10 24.13
C GLN A 35 0.02 4.69 23.57
N GLN A 36 0.21 3.66 24.39
CA GLN A 36 -0.07 2.27 24.02
C GLN A 36 -1.55 2.06 23.71
N PHE A 37 -2.43 2.59 24.57
CA PHE A 37 -3.88 2.48 24.39
C PHE A 37 -4.34 3.13 23.08
N PHE A 38 -3.95 4.37 22.81
CA PHE A 38 -4.35 5.08 21.59
C PHE A 38 -3.74 4.48 20.33
N ALA A 39 -2.51 3.98 20.38
CA ALA A 39 -1.90 3.26 19.26
C ALA A 39 -2.68 1.98 18.91
N LEU A 40 -3.03 1.19 19.93
CA LEU A 40 -3.81 -0.02 19.73
C LEU A 40 -5.22 0.29 19.21
N TYR A 41 -5.87 1.30 19.80
CA TYR A 41 -7.20 1.73 19.37
C TYR A 41 -7.21 2.20 17.91
N ALA A 42 -6.23 3.02 17.50
CA ALA A 42 -6.09 3.46 16.12
C ALA A 42 -5.94 2.26 15.15
N LYS A 43 -5.17 1.24 15.53
CA LYS A 43 -5.00 0.02 14.72
C LYS A 43 -6.25 -0.86 14.67
N LEU A 44 -7.00 -0.95 15.77
CA LEU A 44 -8.27 -1.66 15.79
C LEU A 44 -9.29 -0.98 14.86
N MET A 45 -9.33 0.35 14.84
CA MET A 45 -10.20 1.10 13.92
C MET A 45 -9.83 0.86 12.45
N GLU A 46 -8.54 0.89 12.10
CA GLU A 46 -8.08 0.54 10.74
C GLU A 46 -8.49 -0.88 10.35
N LEU A 47 -8.34 -1.84 11.26
CA LEU A 47 -8.71 -3.23 11.03
C LEU A 47 -10.23 -3.38 10.84
N GLN A 48 -11.03 -2.72 11.68
CA GLN A 48 -12.49 -2.71 11.53
C GLN A 48 -12.91 -2.13 10.18
N ASN A 49 -12.31 -1.01 9.76
CA ASN A 49 -12.56 -0.40 8.46
C ASN A 49 -12.15 -1.33 7.31
N THR A 50 -11.01 -2.01 7.43
CA THR A 50 -10.55 -3.01 6.46
C THR A 50 -11.57 -4.14 6.33
N VAL A 51 -12.03 -4.70 7.45
CA VAL A 51 -13.02 -5.78 7.44
C VAL A 51 -14.35 -5.28 6.85
N ALA A 52 -14.79 -4.07 7.18
CA ALA A 52 -16.01 -3.48 6.62
C ALA A 52 -15.92 -3.27 5.11
N LEU A 53 -14.76 -2.80 4.61
CA LEU A 53 -14.47 -2.60 3.19
C LEU A 53 -14.71 -3.88 2.37
N PHE A 54 -14.27 -5.04 2.88
CA PHE A 54 -14.44 -6.33 2.19
C PHE A 54 -15.77 -7.04 2.49
N ARG A 55 -16.43 -6.75 3.62
CA ARG A 55 -17.76 -7.32 3.94
C ARG A 55 -18.89 -6.66 3.15
N GLY A 56 -18.71 -5.41 2.71
CA GLY A 56 -19.75 -4.60 2.10
C GLY A 56 -20.30 -5.08 0.76
N GLY A 57 -19.72 -6.10 0.11
CA GLY A 57 -20.23 -6.81 -1.08
C GLY A 57 -20.46 -5.98 -2.37
N GLN A 58 -20.64 -4.68 -2.26
CA GLN A 58 -20.96 -3.71 -3.29
C GLN A 58 -20.50 -2.34 -2.82
N ASN A 59 -19.21 -2.07 -2.89
CA ASN A 59 -18.74 -0.72 -3.16
C ASN A 59 -17.50 -0.87 -4.04
N ASP A 60 -17.52 -0.08 -5.09
CA ASP A 60 -16.70 -0.08 -6.29
C ASP A 60 -15.24 0.25 -5.99
N VAL A 61 -14.60 -0.57 -5.17
CA VAL A 61 -13.18 -0.53 -4.91
C VAL A 61 -12.65 -1.77 -5.62
N GLN A 62 -12.41 -1.76 -6.93
CA GLN A 62 -11.43 -0.88 -7.58
C GLN A 62 -10.31 -0.44 -6.63
N ILE A 63 -9.85 -1.34 -5.75
CA ILE A 63 -8.49 -1.26 -5.21
C ILE A 63 -7.62 -1.64 -6.41
N CYS A 64 -7.45 -0.68 -7.32
CA CYS A 64 -6.70 -0.70 -8.58
C CYS A 64 -6.57 -2.07 -9.28
N SER A 65 -7.58 -2.39 -10.11
CA SER A 65 -7.66 -3.56 -11.01
C SER A 65 -8.08 -4.88 -10.39
N LEU A 66 -9.38 -5.19 -10.49
CA LEU A 66 -9.84 -6.54 -10.79
C LEU A 66 -11.13 -6.49 -11.63
N LYS A 67 -11.05 -5.82 -12.79
CA LYS A 67 -12.04 -5.99 -13.89
C LYS A 67 -11.39 -6.49 -15.19
N GLY A 68 -10.11 -6.89 -15.17
CA GLY A 68 -9.37 -7.46 -16.32
C GLY A 68 -8.00 -8.03 -15.94
N GLU A 69 -7.28 -8.63 -16.90
CA GLU A 69 -5.88 -9.06 -16.75
C GLU A 69 -4.97 -7.82 -16.64
N THR A 70 -4.43 -7.53 -15.44
CA THR A 70 -3.46 -6.44 -15.24
C THR A 70 -2.11 -6.83 -15.82
N ASP A 71 -1.50 -5.92 -16.59
CA ASP A 71 -0.14 -6.12 -17.09
C ASP A 71 0.87 -6.20 -15.92
N PRO A 72 1.67 -7.27 -15.81
CA PRO A 72 2.65 -7.42 -14.73
C PRO A 72 3.65 -6.26 -14.62
N LEU A 73 3.98 -5.58 -15.73
CA LEU A 73 4.87 -4.42 -15.70
C LEU A 73 4.19 -3.20 -15.08
N GLU A 74 2.92 -2.95 -15.40
CA GLU A 74 2.11 -1.90 -14.78
C GLU A 74 1.98 -2.13 -13.27
N MET A 75 1.71 -3.38 -12.86
CA MET A 75 1.67 -3.75 -11.43
C MET A 75 3.01 -3.46 -10.72
N LEU A 76 4.14 -3.81 -11.35
CA LEU A 76 5.46 -3.55 -10.77
C LEU A 76 5.75 -2.05 -10.65
N GLU A 77 5.37 -1.24 -11.62
CA GLU A 77 5.49 0.23 -11.53
C GLU A 77 4.65 0.81 -10.39
N ASP A 78 3.46 0.27 -10.14
CA ASP A 78 2.63 0.68 -9.02
C ASP A 78 3.24 0.30 -7.67
N ILE A 79 3.73 -0.94 -7.53
CA ILE A 79 4.43 -1.39 -6.31
C ILE A 79 5.71 -0.57 -6.09
N ARG A 80 6.42 -0.23 -7.17
CA ARG A 80 7.67 0.52 -7.13
C ARG A 80 7.53 1.87 -6.45
N LYS A 81 6.36 2.53 -6.56
CA LYS A 81 6.04 3.80 -5.87
C LYS A 81 6.17 3.72 -4.34
N PHE A 82 6.06 2.51 -3.78
CA PHE A 82 6.12 2.24 -2.34
C PHE A 82 7.40 1.47 -1.93
N SER A 83 8.39 1.39 -2.81
CA SER A 83 9.66 0.70 -2.57
C SER A 83 10.82 1.68 -2.43
N TYR A 84 11.75 1.35 -1.54
CA TYR A 84 12.89 2.22 -1.20
C TYR A 84 14.19 1.42 -1.04
N GLY A 85 15.33 2.06 -1.26
CA GLY A 85 16.66 1.46 -1.13
C GLY A 85 16.81 0.14 -1.89
N LYS A 86 17.22 -0.91 -1.17
CA LYS A 86 17.46 -2.26 -1.73
C LYS A 86 16.22 -2.86 -2.39
N SER A 87 15.03 -2.66 -1.80
CA SER A 87 13.78 -3.23 -2.34
C SER A 87 13.45 -2.67 -3.72
N ARG A 88 13.71 -1.37 -3.94
CA ARG A 88 13.49 -0.72 -5.24
C ARG A 88 14.42 -1.27 -6.32
N HIS A 89 15.69 -1.48 -5.99
CA HIS A 89 16.64 -2.11 -6.90
C HIS A 89 16.23 -3.54 -7.29
N GLN A 90 15.69 -4.31 -6.33
CA GLN A 90 15.20 -5.66 -6.62
C GLN A 90 13.99 -5.64 -7.57
N LEU A 91 13.08 -4.66 -7.40
CA LEU A 91 11.95 -4.49 -8.32
C LEU A 91 12.42 -4.07 -9.72
N ASP A 92 13.40 -3.17 -9.83
CA ASP A 92 13.98 -2.77 -11.11
C ASP A 92 14.59 -3.99 -11.84
N GLN A 93 15.31 -4.87 -11.13
CA GLN A 93 15.84 -6.11 -11.71
C GLN A 93 14.75 -7.08 -12.18
N ILE A 94 13.67 -7.24 -11.41
CA ILE A 94 12.55 -8.11 -11.80
C ILE A 94 11.87 -7.56 -13.06
N LYS A 95 11.69 -6.24 -13.14
CA LYS A 95 11.15 -5.55 -14.32
C LYS A 95 12.01 -5.81 -15.55
N ASP A 96 13.32 -5.65 -15.44
CA ASP A 96 14.25 -5.89 -16.56
C ASP A 96 14.17 -7.33 -17.09
N ILE A 97 14.06 -8.32 -16.19
CA ILE A 97 13.89 -9.72 -16.57
C ILE A 97 12.56 -9.95 -17.30
N LEU A 98 11.46 -9.36 -16.83
CA LEU A 98 10.16 -9.49 -17.48
C LEU A 98 10.16 -8.89 -18.89
N VAL A 99 10.75 -7.71 -19.07
CA VAL A 99 10.91 -7.08 -20.38
C VAL A 99 11.75 -7.96 -21.31
N MET A 100 12.84 -8.55 -20.82
CA MET A 100 13.66 -9.48 -21.60
C MET A 100 12.87 -10.72 -22.04
N ILE A 101 12.04 -11.30 -21.16
CA ILE A 101 11.19 -12.45 -21.49
C ILE A 101 10.15 -12.09 -22.55
N GLN A 102 9.53 -10.91 -22.45
CA GLN A 102 8.58 -10.43 -23.46
C GLN A 102 9.26 -10.26 -24.82
N LEU A 103 10.45 -9.64 -24.86
CA LEU A 103 11.22 -9.48 -26.08
C LEU A 103 11.58 -10.83 -26.72
N LEU A 104 12.02 -11.81 -25.93
CA LEU A 104 12.34 -13.16 -26.42
C LEU A 104 11.10 -13.87 -27.00
N LYS A 105 9.92 -13.69 -26.41
CA LYS A 105 8.66 -14.23 -26.96
C LYS A 105 8.33 -13.58 -28.30
N THR A 106 8.41 -12.25 -28.39
CA THR A 106 8.12 -11.52 -29.63
C THR A 106 9.10 -11.84 -30.76
N ILE A 107 10.36 -12.22 -30.47
CA ILE A 107 11.34 -12.63 -31.48
C ILE A 107 11.14 -14.09 -31.92
N ASN A 108 10.57 -14.94 -31.06
CA ASN A 108 10.33 -16.36 -31.34
C ASN A 108 8.95 -16.63 -31.98
N GLU A 109 8.11 -15.60 -32.10
CA GLU A 109 6.88 -15.57 -32.91
C GLU A 109 7.19 -15.07 -34.34
#